data_AF-A0A534S141-F1
#
_entry.id   AF-A0A534S141-F1
#
_cell.length_a   1.000
_cell.length_b   1.000
_cell.length_c   1.000
_cell.angle_alpha   90.00
_cell.angle_beta   90.00
_cell.angle_gamma   90.00
#
_symmetry.space_group_name_H-M   'P 1'
#
loop_
_entity.id
_entity.type
_entity.pdbx_description
1 polymer ?
#
loop_
_entity_poly.entity_id
_entity_poly.type
_entity_poly.pdbx_seq_one_letter_code
_entity_poly.pdbx_strand_id
1 'polypeptide(L)'
;MRIVVCVKYVPVLSALRFDSETRRLVREGVPGEVSSFDVRALGAGAALRQAHGGEVAALTMGPPAARAGLVDCLALSADRAVHLLDPLLAGSDTLATARALAAAIRREAPDLVLLGRASVDAETGQVGPEVAELLGWPQVTAVRRLGVDPGSRRFTAEREADDAFETVEGPLPAVVTAAEDLAEERFPTKAERQAAATRPIAVVAAADLGLAPADIGLAGSPTEVMAIEHVEVSRRGEVLAGESPEALARGLRERLQAIGAGGGAAARARERLPAPGAGSGPPLWVVAEFGPQGLRPVTAELLARAAVLATELGGPVEALVIGRSAAEARALAAAGADRVLVAEGAGLDPYTTDAHAAVLAEAIRARAPRLVLLGSTALGRDLAPRVAARLGLGLTGDAIDLDVDARGRVRQHKPAFGGSIVAPIVSRTRPEMATVRPGMLRAAEPDPTRRAVVETIPVPPLSRRVEVVRRELLPDAAAALDSAAVVLGVGKGIGGPEALPAIRRAAEALGAAIGATREVTDAGWLPKQYQVGLTGRAIAPRLYVALGVSGAMEHLVGLRRAGVIVAVNKNPKAPIFRAADLGVVADWAAMLPHLEAVLRG
;
A
#
# COMPACT_ATOMS: atom_id res chain seq x y z
N MET A 1 -22.72 20.63 8.73
CA MET A 1 -22.31 19.30 8.26
C MET A 1 -21.73 18.50 9.42
N ARG A 2 -22.06 17.20 9.56
CA ARG A 2 -21.47 16.33 10.59
C ARG A 2 -20.37 15.47 9.99
N ILE A 3 -19.15 15.59 10.51
CA ILE A 3 -17.98 14.86 10.01
C ILE A 3 -17.44 13.97 11.12
N VAL A 4 -17.25 12.69 10.83
CA VAL A 4 -16.52 11.77 11.72
C VAL A 4 -15.15 11.51 11.13
N VAL A 5 -14.10 11.70 11.91
CA VAL A 5 -12.73 11.38 11.53
C VAL A 5 -12.29 10.18 12.36
N CYS A 6 -12.13 9.02 11.73
CA CYS A 6 -11.58 7.85 12.41
C CYS A 6 -10.06 7.96 12.48
N VAL A 7 -9.52 7.82 13.68
CA VAL A 7 -8.08 7.95 13.93
C VAL A 7 -7.54 6.68 14.59
N LYS A 8 -6.38 6.22 14.14
CA LYS A 8 -5.64 5.11 14.73
C LYS A 8 -4.47 5.65 15.56
N TYR A 9 -4.39 5.20 16.80
CA TYR A 9 -3.23 5.43 17.66
C TYR A 9 -2.18 4.35 17.42
N VAL A 10 -1.00 4.75 16.97
CA VAL A 10 0.11 3.86 16.55
C VAL A 10 1.37 4.14 17.37
N PRO A 11 2.27 3.17 17.54
CA PRO A 11 3.55 3.42 18.18
C PRO A 11 4.43 4.32 17.30
N VAL A 12 5.19 5.21 17.92
CA VAL A 12 6.22 6.00 17.23
C VAL A 12 7.32 5.05 16.75
N LEU A 13 7.43 4.87 15.43
CA LEU A 13 8.30 3.84 14.84
C LEU A 13 9.78 4.03 15.17
N SER A 14 10.24 5.27 15.30
CA SER A 14 11.63 5.59 15.67
C SER A 14 11.97 5.22 17.12
N ALA A 15 10.98 5.03 17.98
CA ALA A 15 11.16 4.65 19.38
C ALA A 15 11.03 3.14 19.63
N LEU A 16 10.72 2.35 18.59
CA LEU A 16 10.60 0.90 18.71
C LEU A 16 11.95 0.24 19.00
N ARG A 17 11.94 -0.67 19.96
CA ARG A 17 13.10 -1.50 20.33
C ARG A 17 12.75 -2.97 20.13
N PHE A 18 13.76 -3.74 19.75
CA PHE A 18 13.66 -5.19 19.64
C PHE A 18 14.48 -5.84 20.75
N ASP A 19 13.86 -6.79 21.44
CA ASP A 19 14.54 -7.63 22.41
C ASP A 19 15.07 -8.87 21.68
N SER A 20 16.40 -8.96 21.59
CA SER A 20 17.12 -10.02 20.91
C SER A 20 17.04 -11.37 21.64
N GLU A 21 16.79 -11.38 22.95
CA GLU A 21 16.65 -12.61 23.74
C GLU A 21 15.26 -13.22 23.57
N THR A 22 14.21 -12.40 23.73
CA THR A 22 12.82 -12.88 23.61
C THR A 22 12.31 -12.91 22.18
N ARG A 23 13.10 -12.39 21.22
CA ARG A 23 12.74 -12.19 19.81
C ARG A 23 11.41 -11.45 19.64
N ARG A 24 11.14 -10.48 20.52
CA ARG A 24 9.89 -9.73 20.56
C ARG A 24 10.15 -8.24 20.51
N LEU A 25 9.17 -7.51 19.96
CA LEU A 25 9.14 -6.06 20.01
C LEU A 25 8.89 -5.61 21.45
N VAL A 26 9.75 -4.76 22.00
CA VAL A 26 9.51 -4.10 23.29
C VAL A 26 8.46 -3.02 23.05
N ARG A 27 7.24 -3.26 23.56
CA ARG A 27 6.11 -2.33 23.43
C ARG A 27 5.94 -1.45 24.67
N GLU A 28 6.49 -1.87 25.80
CA GLU A 28 6.42 -1.12 27.04
C GLU A 28 7.27 0.15 26.96
N GLY A 29 6.72 1.28 27.40
CA GLY A 29 7.40 2.57 27.36
C GLY A 29 7.55 3.21 25.98
N VAL A 30 7.06 2.57 24.91
CA VAL A 30 7.07 3.17 23.57
C VAL A 30 5.96 4.22 23.48
N PRO A 31 6.27 5.50 23.20
CA PRO A 31 5.25 6.52 23.00
C PRO A 31 4.41 6.20 21.77
N GLY A 32 3.14 6.60 21.79
CA GLY A 32 2.26 6.51 20.63
C GLY A 32 1.88 7.88 20.10
N GLU A 33 1.33 7.89 18.90
CA GLU A 33 0.87 9.07 18.18
C GLU A 33 -0.34 8.73 17.31
N VAL A 34 -1.08 9.75 16.87
CA VAL A 34 -2.09 9.57 15.83
C VAL A 34 -1.38 9.31 14.50
N SER A 35 -1.82 8.29 13.77
CA SER A 35 -1.23 7.95 12.47
C SER A 35 -1.25 9.15 11.51
N SER A 36 -0.15 9.34 10.80
CA SER A 36 0.14 10.50 9.94
C SER A 36 -1.00 10.85 8.95
N PHE A 37 -1.59 9.85 8.29
CA PHE A 37 -2.71 10.09 7.35
C PHE A 37 -4.02 10.46 8.05
N ASP A 38 -4.22 10.01 9.29
CA ASP A 38 -5.41 10.33 10.07
C ASP A 38 -5.36 11.78 10.59
N VAL A 39 -4.16 12.30 10.88
CA VAL A 39 -3.96 13.73 11.19
C VAL A 39 -4.37 14.61 10.00
N ARG A 40 -4.06 14.17 8.78
CA ARG A 40 -4.47 14.89 7.55
C ARG A 40 -5.97 14.80 7.32
N ALA A 41 -6.57 13.63 7.56
CA ALA A 41 -8.01 13.46 7.56
C ALA A 41 -8.69 14.43 8.56
N LEU A 42 -8.11 14.61 9.75
CA LEU A 42 -8.58 15.58 10.74
C LEU A 42 -8.49 17.03 10.24
N GLY A 43 -7.35 17.41 9.66
CA GLY A 43 -7.18 18.74 9.07
C GLY A 43 -8.18 19.04 7.96
N ALA A 44 -8.45 18.06 7.09
CA ALA A 44 -9.46 18.17 6.03
C ALA A 44 -10.87 18.34 6.59
N GLY A 45 -11.22 17.54 7.62
CA GLY A 45 -12.50 17.69 8.32
C GLY A 45 -12.66 19.09 8.94
N ALA A 46 -11.60 19.61 9.55
CA ALA A 46 -11.59 20.96 10.12
C ALA A 46 -11.80 22.06 9.07
N ALA A 47 -11.15 21.93 7.91
CA ALA A 47 -11.30 22.86 6.80
C ALA A 47 -12.74 22.85 6.24
N LEU A 48 -13.34 21.67 6.06
CA LEU A 48 -14.72 21.54 5.61
C LEU A 48 -15.72 22.13 6.63
N ARG A 49 -15.50 21.87 7.92
CA ARG A 49 -16.30 22.49 9.00
C ARG A 49 -16.16 24.01 9.00
N GLN A 50 -14.97 24.55 8.76
CA GLN A 50 -14.78 26.00 8.65
C GLN A 50 -15.50 26.58 7.43
N ALA A 51 -15.51 25.88 6.30
CA ALA A 51 -16.15 26.33 5.07
C ALA A 51 -17.69 26.24 5.10
N HIS A 52 -18.24 25.21 5.77
CA HIS A 52 -19.67 24.89 5.67
C HIS A 52 -20.42 24.85 7.01
N GLY A 53 -19.72 25.10 8.13
CA GLY A 53 -20.25 24.96 9.47
C GLY A 53 -20.53 23.51 9.89
N GLY A 54 -20.91 23.33 11.15
CA GLY A 54 -21.19 22.02 11.74
C GLY A 54 -20.09 21.57 12.69
N GLU A 55 -19.79 20.28 12.68
CA GLU A 55 -19.00 19.64 13.74
C GLU A 55 -18.08 18.53 13.21
N VAL A 56 -16.88 18.43 13.77
CA VAL A 56 -15.92 17.34 13.58
C VAL A 56 -15.79 16.51 14.86
N ALA A 57 -16.12 15.22 14.76
CA ALA A 57 -15.93 14.24 15.82
C ALA A 57 -14.74 13.33 15.51
N ALA A 58 -13.74 13.30 16.38
CA ALA A 58 -12.67 12.30 16.32
C ALA A 58 -13.15 10.99 16.94
N LEU A 59 -13.05 9.87 16.21
CA LEU A 59 -13.45 8.54 16.67
C LEU A 59 -12.23 7.62 16.64
N THR A 60 -11.92 6.96 17.76
CA THR A 60 -10.88 5.93 17.78
C THR A 60 -11.42 4.63 18.38
N MET A 61 -11.00 3.51 17.79
CA MET A 61 -11.05 2.20 18.43
C MET A 61 -9.61 1.85 18.81
N GLY A 62 -9.35 1.69 20.10
CA GLY A 62 -7.98 1.45 20.55
C GLY A 62 -7.85 1.21 22.05
N PRO A 63 -6.65 0.82 22.51
CA PRO A 63 -6.38 0.58 23.91
C PRO A 63 -6.57 1.86 24.75
N PRO A 64 -6.60 1.78 26.10
CA PRO A 64 -6.72 2.95 26.96
C PRO A 64 -5.73 4.09 26.63
N ALA A 65 -4.51 3.76 26.21
CA ALA A 65 -3.49 4.72 25.79
C ALA A 65 -3.89 5.57 24.57
N ALA A 66 -4.81 5.10 23.72
CA ALA A 66 -5.31 5.85 22.56
C ALA A 66 -6.07 7.12 22.96
N ARG A 67 -6.45 7.25 24.24
CA ARG A 67 -7.00 8.49 24.79
C ARG A 67 -6.04 9.68 24.56
N ALA A 68 -4.72 9.46 24.61
CA ALA A 68 -3.74 10.51 24.33
C ALA A 68 -3.89 11.07 22.90
N GLY A 69 -4.06 10.19 21.91
CA GLY A 69 -4.29 10.60 20.52
C GLY A 69 -5.60 11.36 20.34
N LEU A 70 -6.66 11.03 21.08
CA LEU A 70 -7.91 11.81 21.06
C LEU A 70 -7.74 13.20 21.69
N VAL A 71 -6.92 13.33 22.74
CA VAL A 71 -6.55 14.65 23.29
C VAL A 71 -5.81 15.47 22.23
N ASP A 72 -4.91 14.84 21.47
CA ASP A 72 -4.24 15.51 20.36
C ASP A 72 -5.24 15.96 19.28
N CYS A 73 -6.23 15.13 18.95
CA CYS A 73 -7.28 15.50 18.00
C CYS A 73 -8.10 16.71 18.47
N LEU A 74 -8.47 16.73 19.76
CA LEU A 74 -9.17 17.86 20.39
C LEU A 74 -8.29 19.12 20.42
N ALA A 75 -7.00 18.97 20.73
CA ALA A 75 -6.03 20.06 20.76
C ALA A 75 -5.84 20.72 19.39
N LEU A 76 -5.99 19.94 18.31
CA LEU A 76 -5.89 20.44 16.95
C LEU A 76 -7.19 21.08 16.48
N SER A 77 -8.22 20.29 16.19
CA SER A 77 -9.42 20.82 15.52
C SER A 77 -10.69 19.97 15.66
N ALA A 78 -10.65 18.84 16.39
CA ALA A 78 -11.87 18.10 16.70
C ALA A 78 -12.71 18.89 17.71
N ASP A 79 -14.01 18.97 17.48
CA ASP A 79 -14.98 19.58 18.41
C ASP A 79 -15.32 18.62 19.55
N ARG A 80 -15.37 17.32 19.25
CA ARG A 80 -15.60 16.25 20.21
C ARG A 80 -14.79 15.00 19.89
N ALA A 81 -14.69 14.10 20.86
CA ALA A 81 -13.97 12.86 20.74
C ALA A 81 -14.77 11.68 21.31
N VAL A 82 -14.70 10.55 20.62
CA VAL A 82 -15.35 9.29 20.97
C VAL A 82 -14.29 8.19 21.03
N HIS A 83 -14.20 7.50 22.15
CA HIS A 83 -13.32 6.38 22.38
C HIS A 83 -14.15 5.10 22.45
N LEU A 84 -14.10 4.31 21.38
CA LEU A 84 -14.61 2.95 21.38
C LEU A 84 -13.60 2.07 22.14
N LEU A 85 -13.93 1.76 23.39
CA LEU A 85 -13.04 1.11 24.35
C LEU A 85 -13.76 -0.04 25.05
N ASP A 86 -13.34 -1.25 24.75
CA ASP A 86 -13.86 -2.47 25.35
C ASP A 86 -12.80 -3.59 25.23
N PRO A 87 -12.49 -4.35 26.30
CA PRO A 87 -11.57 -5.49 26.21
C PRO A 87 -11.92 -6.49 25.12
N LEU A 88 -13.20 -6.65 24.77
CA LEU A 88 -13.66 -7.54 23.70
C LEU A 88 -13.15 -7.13 22.31
N LEU A 89 -12.70 -5.89 22.12
CA LEU A 89 -12.17 -5.40 20.85
C LEU A 89 -10.69 -5.74 20.63
N ALA A 90 -10.01 -6.25 21.66
CA ALA A 90 -8.59 -6.56 21.60
C ALA A 90 -8.30 -7.68 20.58
N GLY A 91 -7.18 -7.53 19.86
CA GLY A 91 -6.74 -8.50 18.86
C GLY A 91 -7.55 -8.52 17.57
N SER A 92 -8.42 -7.52 17.34
CA SER A 92 -9.18 -7.37 16.09
C SER A 92 -8.25 -7.25 14.88
N ASP A 93 -8.60 -7.95 13.80
CA ASP A 93 -8.14 -7.66 12.45
C ASP A 93 -8.91 -6.48 11.83
N THR A 94 -8.71 -6.23 10.52
CA THR A 94 -9.32 -5.09 9.84
C THR A 94 -10.84 -5.20 9.78
N LEU A 95 -11.39 -6.36 9.42
CA LEU A 95 -12.84 -6.53 9.28
C LEU A 95 -13.56 -6.42 10.63
N ALA A 96 -13.01 -7.04 11.68
CA ALA A 96 -13.55 -6.91 13.04
C ALA A 96 -13.50 -5.45 13.52
N THR A 97 -12.39 -4.73 13.23
CA THR A 97 -12.27 -3.29 13.49
C THR A 97 -13.31 -2.48 12.72
N ALA A 98 -13.51 -2.78 11.43
CA ALA A 98 -14.45 -2.09 10.57
C ALA A 98 -15.90 -2.29 11.02
N ARG A 99 -16.28 -3.48 11.51
CA ARG A 99 -17.61 -3.74 12.10
C ARG A 99 -17.88 -2.87 13.31
N ALA A 100 -16.91 -2.80 14.22
CA ALA A 100 -17.01 -2.00 15.43
C ALA A 100 -17.10 -0.49 15.11
N LEU A 101 -16.25 0.00 14.21
CA LEU A 101 -16.28 1.39 13.75
C LEU A 101 -17.56 1.72 12.98
N ALA A 102 -18.05 0.84 12.09
CA ALA A 102 -19.29 1.06 11.35
C ALA A 102 -20.49 1.19 12.30
N ALA A 103 -20.55 0.38 13.36
CA ALA A 103 -21.60 0.50 14.38
C ALA A 103 -21.54 1.85 15.12
N ALA A 104 -20.34 2.29 15.52
CA ALA A 104 -20.15 3.60 16.12
C ALA A 104 -20.55 4.74 15.14
N ILE A 105 -20.13 4.65 13.88
CA ILE A 105 -20.47 5.63 12.84
C ILE A 105 -21.97 5.73 12.61
N ARG A 106 -22.70 4.60 12.57
CA ARG A 106 -24.17 4.62 12.44
C ARG A 106 -24.84 5.37 13.58
N ARG A 107 -24.35 5.19 14.82
CA ARG A 107 -24.82 5.93 16.00
C ARG A 107 -24.55 7.43 15.88
N GLU A 108 -23.41 7.80 15.32
CA GLU A 108 -23.01 9.19 15.10
C GLU A 108 -23.79 9.90 13.98
N ALA A 109 -24.31 9.13 13.02
CA ALA A 109 -25.05 9.59 11.85
C ALA A 109 -24.38 10.79 11.12
N PRO A 110 -23.12 10.66 10.67
CA PRO A 110 -22.42 11.73 9.96
C PRO A 110 -22.85 11.87 8.50
N ASP A 111 -22.60 13.04 7.92
CA ASP A 111 -22.70 13.30 6.49
C ASP A 111 -21.43 12.84 5.75
N LEU A 112 -20.29 12.75 6.43
CA LEU A 112 -19.01 12.36 5.86
C LEU A 112 -18.14 11.66 6.89
N VAL A 113 -17.49 10.57 6.47
CA VAL A 113 -16.48 9.88 7.27
C VAL A 113 -15.12 10.03 6.60
N LEU A 114 -14.12 10.45 7.37
CA LEU A 114 -12.74 10.56 6.94
C LEU A 114 -11.87 9.57 7.71
N LEU A 115 -10.97 8.90 6.99
CA LEU A 115 -9.91 8.05 7.56
C LEU A 115 -8.60 8.38 6.86
N GLY A 116 -7.44 7.99 7.40
CA GLY A 116 -6.21 7.94 6.63
C GLY A 116 -6.23 6.83 5.58
N ARG A 117 -5.49 6.99 4.47
CA ARG A 117 -5.39 5.94 3.42
C ARG A 117 -4.82 4.61 3.94
N ALA A 118 -3.96 4.67 4.95
CA ALA A 118 -3.39 3.52 5.64
C ALA A 118 -2.78 3.94 6.98
N SER A 119 -2.55 2.97 7.86
CA SER A 119 -1.75 3.21 9.07
C SER A 119 -0.26 3.03 8.80
N VAL A 120 0.57 3.91 9.38
CA VAL A 120 2.04 3.89 9.15
C VAL A 120 2.76 2.70 9.81
N ASP A 121 2.15 2.09 10.83
CA ASP A 121 2.74 0.97 11.57
C ASP A 121 2.64 -0.38 10.83
N ALA A 122 1.69 -0.56 9.93
CA ALA A 122 1.45 -1.85 9.27
C ALA A 122 1.06 -1.73 7.78
N GLU A 123 1.07 -0.51 7.24
CA GLU A 123 0.63 -0.18 5.88
C GLU A 123 -0.76 -0.75 5.55
N THR A 124 -1.61 -0.83 6.58
CA THR A 124 -2.96 -1.39 6.56
C THR A 124 -3.95 -0.29 6.18
N GLY A 125 -4.60 -0.42 5.02
CA GLY A 125 -5.56 0.54 4.46
C GLY A 125 -6.99 0.01 4.28
N GLN A 126 -7.27 -1.21 4.73
CA GLN A 126 -8.53 -1.92 4.44
C GLN A 126 -9.75 -1.36 5.20
N VAL A 127 -9.54 -0.76 6.38
CA VAL A 127 -10.63 -0.39 7.29
C VAL A 127 -11.58 0.64 6.65
N GLY A 128 -11.07 1.62 5.90
CA GLY A 128 -11.92 2.62 5.24
C GLY A 128 -12.90 1.98 4.24
N PRO A 129 -12.41 1.24 3.23
CA PRO A 129 -13.27 0.50 2.31
C PRO A 129 -14.22 -0.52 2.98
N GLU A 130 -13.75 -1.25 4.00
CA GLU A 130 -14.58 -2.20 4.75
C GLU A 130 -15.73 -1.49 5.48
N VAL A 131 -15.43 -0.36 6.17
CA VAL A 131 -16.45 0.49 6.81
C VAL A 131 -17.47 0.97 5.78
N ALA A 132 -17.00 1.42 4.62
CA ALA A 132 -17.88 1.92 3.57
C ALA A 132 -18.82 0.83 3.00
N GLU A 133 -18.35 -0.42 2.89
CA GLU A 133 -19.20 -1.56 2.53
C GLU A 133 -20.23 -1.87 3.61
N LEU A 134 -19.80 -1.93 4.88
CA LEU A 134 -20.68 -2.24 6.01
C LEU A 134 -21.76 -1.17 6.21
N LEU A 135 -21.45 0.10 5.94
CA LEU A 135 -22.44 1.19 5.97
C LEU A 135 -23.33 1.21 4.72
N GLY A 136 -22.95 0.51 3.66
CA GLY A 136 -23.61 0.59 2.37
C GLY A 136 -23.43 1.96 1.72
N TRP A 137 -22.30 2.63 1.92
CA TRP A 137 -22.00 3.99 1.43
C TRP A 137 -21.00 3.99 0.26
N PRO A 138 -21.02 5.00 -0.63
CA PRO A 138 -19.95 5.20 -1.59
C PRO A 138 -18.61 5.46 -0.88
N GLN A 139 -17.51 5.09 -1.56
CA GLN A 139 -16.16 5.34 -1.07
C GLN A 139 -15.29 6.05 -2.12
N VAL A 140 -14.33 6.84 -1.64
CA VAL A 140 -13.19 7.29 -2.45
C VAL A 140 -11.92 7.14 -1.64
N THR A 141 -10.97 6.37 -2.14
CA THR A 141 -9.69 6.11 -1.49
C THR A 141 -8.61 7.08 -1.98
N ALA A 142 -7.60 7.34 -1.14
CA ALA A 142 -6.41 8.14 -1.44
C ALA A 142 -6.71 9.53 -2.03
N VAL A 143 -7.64 10.25 -1.40
CA VAL A 143 -8.06 11.59 -1.81
C VAL A 143 -7.01 12.62 -1.41
N ARG A 144 -6.56 13.41 -2.39
CA ARG A 144 -5.63 14.55 -2.23
C ARG A 144 -6.32 15.91 -2.26
N ARG A 145 -7.55 16.00 -2.78
CA ARG A 145 -8.39 17.20 -2.71
C ARG A 145 -9.84 16.79 -2.51
N LEU A 146 -10.55 17.46 -1.62
CA LEU A 146 -11.95 17.15 -1.31
C LEU A 146 -12.77 18.45 -1.26
N GLY A 147 -13.84 18.49 -2.05
CA GLY A 147 -14.89 19.48 -2.00
C GLY A 147 -16.23 18.82 -1.68
N VAL A 148 -17.10 19.53 -0.97
CA VAL A 148 -18.46 19.09 -0.66
C VAL A 148 -19.43 20.21 -0.92
N ASP A 149 -20.61 19.84 -1.42
CA ASP A 149 -21.76 20.73 -1.52
C ASP A 149 -22.87 20.18 -0.61
N PRO A 150 -23.04 20.73 0.60
CA PRO A 150 -24.09 20.31 1.51
C PRO A 150 -25.51 20.55 0.96
N GLY A 151 -25.69 21.53 0.08
CA GLY A 151 -26.99 21.88 -0.50
C GLY A 151 -27.47 20.83 -1.48
N SER A 152 -26.60 20.38 -2.39
CA SER A 152 -26.89 19.27 -3.32
C SER A 152 -26.61 17.88 -2.74
N ARG A 153 -26.02 17.81 -1.54
CA ARG A 153 -25.55 16.58 -0.88
C ARG A 153 -24.60 15.76 -1.75
N ARG A 154 -23.61 16.43 -2.35
CA ARG A 154 -22.60 15.80 -3.21
C ARG A 154 -21.18 16.13 -2.75
N PHE A 155 -20.24 15.30 -3.17
CA PHE A 155 -18.82 15.58 -3.07
C PHE A 155 -18.17 15.57 -4.46
N THR A 156 -17.07 16.31 -4.56
CA THR A 156 -16.07 16.20 -5.64
C THR A 156 -14.73 15.91 -4.99
N ALA A 157 -14.00 14.92 -5.49
CA ALA A 157 -12.71 14.53 -4.95
C ALA A 157 -11.68 14.30 -6.06
N GLU A 158 -10.44 14.67 -5.82
CA GLU A 158 -9.30 14.25 -6.63
C GLU A 158 -8.55 13.17 -5.85
N ARG A 159 -8.45 11.96 -6.42
CA ARG A 159 -7.71 10.84 -5.82
C ARG A 159 -6.42 10.54 -6.57
N GLU A 160 -5.48 9.94 -5.83
CA GLU A 160 -4.24 9.40 -6.36
C GLU A 160 -4.47 7.97 -6.86
N ALA A 161 -4.15 7.74 -8.14
CA ALA A 161 -3.94 6.40 -8.69
C ALA A 161 -2.43 6.16 -8.88
N ASP A 162 -2.04 4.92 -9.17
CA ASP A 162 -0.62 4.55 -9.29
C ASP A 162 0.09 5.31 -10.42
N ASP A 163 -0.63 5.63 -11.50
CA ASP A 163 -0.14 6.25 -12.72
C ASP A 163 -0.92 7.50 -13.15
N ALA A 164 -1.82 8.00 -12.29
CA ALA A 164 -2.72 9.08 -12.64
C ALA A 164 -3.24 9.83 -11.43
N PHE A 165 -3.87 10.96 -11.69
CA PHE A 165 -4.88 11.54 -10.81
C PHE A 165 -6.27 11.35 -11.43
N GLU A 166 -7.27 11.09 -10.58
CA GLU A 166 -8.65 10.95 -11.02
C GLU A 166 -9.55 11.91 -10.25
N THR A 167 -10.29 12.75 -10.96
CA THR A 167 -11.38 13.54 -10.41
C THR A 167 -12.65 12.72 -10.44
N VAL A 168 -13.28 12.56 -9.29
CA VAL A 168 -14.50 11.78 -9.09
C VAL A 168 -15.56 12.58 -8.36
N GLU A 169 -16.81 12.21 -8.56
CA GLU A 169 -17.94 12.82 -7.85
C GLU A 169 -18.94 11.76 -7.39
N GLY A 170 -19.70 12.06 -6.33
CA GLY A 170 -20.70 11.14 -5.79
C GLY A 170 -21.58 11.77 -4.71
N PRO A 171 -22.56 11.02 -4.18
CA PRO A 171 -23.49 11.50 -3.17
C PRO A 171 -22.93 11.41 -1.75
N LEU A 172 -23.50 12.21 -0.85
CA LEU A 172 -23.33 12.09 0.60
C LEU A 172 -24.52 11.35 1.26
N PRO A 173 -24.30 10.49 2.26
CA PRO A 173 -23.04 10.32 2.98
C PRO A 173 -22.01 9.45 2.25
N ALA A 174 -20.73 9.70 2.53
CA ALA A 174 -19.61 9.00 1.90
C ALA A 174 -18.48 8.69 2.89
N VAL A 175 -17.64 7.72 2.53
CA VAL A 175 -16.39 7.42 3.21
C VAL A 175 -15.22 7.82 2.34
N VAL A 176 -14.32 8.65 2.86
CA VAL A 176 -13.14 9.13 2.14
C VAL A 176 -11.88 8.77 2.92
N THR A 177 -10.85 8.28 2.22
CA THR A 177 -9.53 8.08 2.83
C THR A 177 -8.52 9.12 2.35
N ALA A 178 -7.75 9.69 3.28
CA ALA A 178 -6.85 10.81 3.06
C ALA A 178 -5.48 10.37 2.54
N ALA A 179 -5.09 10.95 1.41
CA ALA A 179 -3.70 10.94 0.94
C ALA A 179 -2.84 11.99 1.65
N GLU A 180 -1.56 12.05 1.30
CA GLU A 180 -0.60 12.96 1.96
C GLU A 180 -0.93 14.44 1.69
N ASP A 181 -1.43 14.75 0.50
CA ASP A 181 -1.68 16.13 0.05
C ASP A 181 -3.06 16.67 0.46
N LEU A 182 -3.89 15.88 1.16
CA LEU A 182 -5.25 16.31 1.50
C LEU A 182 -5.28 17.52 2.44
N ALA A 183 -4.36 17.53 3.42
CA ALA A 183 -4.18 18.60 4.38
C ALA A 183 -2.76 18.56 4.93
N GLU A 184 -2.32 19.67 5.51
CA GLU A 184 -1.05 19.73 6.21
C GLU A 184 -1.07 18.84 7.46
N GLU A 185 0.04 18.15 7.70
CA GLU A 185 0.26 17.40 8.93
C GLU A 185 0.70 18.34 10.05
N ARG A 186 -0.12 18.46 11.10
CA ARG A 186 0.15 19.31 12.24
C ARG A 186 0.12 18.50 13.53
N PHE A 187 1.06 18.79 14.42
CA PHE A 187 1.11 18.23 15.76
C PHE A 187 0.76 19.31 16.80
N PRO A 188 0.00 18.97 17.85
CA PRO A 188 -0.36 19.95 18.86
C PRO A 188 0.85 20.29 19.74
N THR A 189 1.00 21.58 20.03
CA THR A 189 1.94 22.12 21.02
C THR A 189 1.58 21.63 22.42
N LYS A 190 2.52 21.77 23.36
CA LYS A 190 2.27 21.42 24.77
C LYS A 190 1.11 22.22 25.37
N ALA A 191 0.98 23.50 25.01
CA ALA A 191 -0.08 24.37 25.51
C ALA A 191 -1.47 23.94 25.00
N GLU A 192 -1.58 23.61 23.71
CA GLU A 192 -2.84 23.12 23.12
C GLU A 192 -3.26 21.79 23.74
N ARG A 193 -2.32 20.85 23.95
CA ARG A 193 -2.62 19.59 24.64
C ARG A 193 -3.11 19.81 26.06
N GLN A 194 -2.45 20.71 26.81
CA GLN A 194 -2.85 21.02 28.18
C GLN A 194 -4.27 21.61 28.24
N ALA A 195 -4.60 22.49 27.29
CA ALA A 195 -5.94 23.06 27.18
C ALA A 195 -7.00 22.00 26.79
N ALA A 196 -6.64 21.02 25.96
CA ALA A 196 -7.53 19.96 25.53
C ALA A 196 -7.68 18.80 26.54
N ALA A 197 -6.73 18.63 27.45
CA ALA A 197 -6.68 17.47 28.37
C ALA A 197 -7.93 17.33 29.25
N THR A 198 -8.56 18.45 29.61
CA THR A 198 -9.78 18.49 30.44
C THR A 198 -11.07 18.38 29.63
N ARG A 199 -11.02 18.43 28.30
CA ARG A 199 -12.21 18.29 27.45
C ARG A 199 -12.75 16.85 27.55
N PRO A 200 -14.08 16.69 27.60
CA PRO A 200 -14.68 15.37 27.74
C PRO A 200 -14.42 14.50 26.51
N ILE A 201 -14.21 13.21 26.75
CA ILE A 201 -14.13 12.17 25.74
C ILE A 201 -15.22 11.15 26.04
N ALA A 202 -16.14 10.96 25.10
CA ALA A 202 -17.21 9.99 25.27
C ALA A 202 -16.63 8.58 25.12
N VAL A 203 -16.77 7.75 26.14
CA VAL A 203 -16.38 6.34 26.09
C VAL A 203 -17.60 5.53 25.69
N VAL A 204 -17.45 4.67 24.68
CA VAL A 204 -18.50 3.80 24.16
C VAL A 204 -17.98 2.36 24.23
N ALA A 205 -18.73 1.47 24.89
CA ALA A 205 -18.43 0.05 24.95
C ALA A 205 -19.04 -0.70 23.76
N ALA A 206 -18.62 -1.94 23.53
CA ALA A 206 -19.18 -2.75 22.44
C ALA A 206 -20.69 -3.03 22.64
N ALA A 207 -21.10 -3.23 23.89
CA ALA A 207 -22.49 -3.47 24.26
C ALA A 207 -23.41 -2.28 23.92
N ASP A 208 -22.93 -1.05 24.05
CA ASP A 208 -23.69 0.18 23.72
C ASP A 208 -24.01 0.30 22.22
N LEU A 209 -23.29 -0.46 21.39
CA LEU A 209 -23.44 -0.51 19.93
C LEU A 209 -24.18 -1.75 19.45
N GLY A 210 -24.63 -2.63 20.36
CA GLY A 210 -25.29 -3.88 20.02
C GLY A 210 -24.37 -4.88 19.31
N LEU A 211 -23.05 -4.78 19.51
CA LEU A 211 -22.07 -5.66 18.87
C LEU A 211 -22.03 -7.02 19.57
N ALA A 212 -22.21 -8.09 18.81
CA ALA A 212 -22.06 -9.45 19.33
C ALA A 212 -20.57 -9.78 19.54
N PRO A 213 -20.18 -10.44 20.65
CA PRO A 213 -18.78 -10.83 20.89
C PRO A 213 -18.16 -11.69 19.76
N ALA A 214 -18.97 -12.45 19.03
CA ALA A 214 -18.53 -13.27 17.90
C ALA A 214 -18.20 -12.46 16.64
N ASP A 215 -18.56 -11.17 16.58
CA ASP A 215 -18.37 -10.32 15.40
C ASP A 215 -17.22 -9.31 15.56
N ILE A 216 -16.61 -9.24 16.74
CA ILE A 216 -15.57 -8.26 17.10
C ILE A 216 -14.38 -8.95 17.78
N GLY A 217 -13.28 -8.20 17.94
CA GLY A 217 -12.10 -8.73 18.61
C GLY A 217 -11.45 -9.86 17.84
N LEU A 218 -10.57 -10.58 18.55
CA LEU A 218 -9.95 -11.79 18.02
C LEU A 218 -10.97 -12.87 17.63
N ALA A 219 -12.12 -12.94 18.31
CA ALA A 219 -13.16 -13.93 18.05
C ALA A 219 -13.85 -13.69 16.69
N GLY A 220 -14.18 -12.43 16.37
CA GLY A 220 -14.78 -12.05 15.09
C GLY A 220 -13.80 -11.79 13.96
N SER A 221 -12.49 -11.92 14.22
CA SER A 221 -11.46 -11.71 13.20
C SER A 221 -11.40 -12.91 12.24
N PRO A 222 -11.67 -12.74 10.94
CA PRO A 222 -11.50 -13.78 9.93
C PRO A 222 -10.04 -14.06 9.55
N THR A 223 -9.07 -13.33 10.09
CA THR A 223 -7.63 -13.62 9.94
C THR A 223 -6.96 -13.87 11.28
N GLU A 224 -5.83 -14.55 11.25
CA GLU A 224 -5.01 -14.85 12.42
C GLU A 224 -3.53 -14.63 12.12
N VAL A 225 -2.85 -13.94 13.02
CA VAL A 225 -1.39 -13.76 12.99
C VAL A 225 -0.72 -14.97 13.61
N MET A 226 0.17 -15.63 12.87
CA MET A 226 0.98 -16.73 13.36
C MET A 226 2.18 -16.21 14.20
N ALA A 227 3.31 -16.93 14.20
CA ALA A 227 4.51 -16.47 14.88
C ALA A 227 5.16 -15.31 14.10
N ILE A 228 5.59 -14.28 14.83
CA ILE A 228 6.21 -13.10 14.24
C ILE A 228 7.72 -13.34 14.07
N GLU A 229 8.26 -12.95 12.92
CA GLU A 229 9.69 -13.01 12.62
C GLU A 229 10.28 -11.60 12.55
N HIS A 230 11.45 -11.40 13.15
CA HIS A 230 12.20 -10.15 13.03
C HIS A 230 13.17 -10.22 11.87
N VAL A 231 13.18 -9.16 11.05
CA VAL A 231 14.05 -9.03 9.89
C VAL A 231 15.12 -8.01 10.19
N GLU A 232 16.34 -8.48 10.46
CA GLU A 232 17.51 -7.61 10.49
C GLU A 232 17.96 -7.29 9.07
N VAL A 233 18.06 -6.00 8.75
CA VAL A 233 18.64 -5.52 7.49
C VAL A 233 20.02 -4.98 7.80
N SER A 234 21.06 -5.74 7.44
CA SER A 234 22.45 -5.26 7.46
C SER A 234 22.85 -4.77 6.07
N ARG A 235 23.72 -3.77 6.04
CA ARG A 235 24.26 -3.15 4.81
C ARG A 235 25.78 -3.16 4.89
N ARG A 236 26.44 -3.29 3.74
CA ARG A 236 27.92 -3.38 3.69
C ARG A 236 28.62 -2.10 4.16
N GLY A 237 28.06 -0.93 3.85
CA GLY A 237 28.61 0.36 4.28
C GLY A 237 30.01 0.67 3.75
N GLU A 238 30.42 0.07 2.62
CA GLU A 238 31.74 0.34 2.01
C GLU A 238 31.70 1.71 1.32
N VAL A 239 32.60 2.62 1.67
CA VAL A 239 32.64 3.97 1.10
C VAL A 239 33.89 4.17 0.27
N LEU A 240 33.69 4.52 -1.00
CA LEU A 240 34.72 4.89 -1.95
C LEU A 240 34.95 6.40 -1.90
N ALA A 241 36.22 6.77 -1.71
CA ALA A 241 36.73 8.11 -1.86
C ALA A 241 37.96 8.04 -2.78
N GLY A 242 38.12 9.02 -3.67
CA GLY A 242 39.15 8.98 -4.69
C GLY A 242 39.35 10.34 -5.36
N GLU A 243 40.42 10.45 -6.14
CA GLU A 243 40.90 11.73 -6.68
C GLU A 243 40.14 12.19 -7.96
N SER A 244 39.47 11.27 -8.68
CA SER A 244 38.67 11.59 -9.88
C SER A 244 37.39 10.73 -10.01
N PRO A 245 36.34 11.23 -10.70
CA PRO A 245 35.12 10.45 -10.99
C PRO A 245 35.37 9.12 -11.73
N GLU A 246 36.36 9.06 -12.62
CA GLU A 246 36.70 7.84 -13.37
C GLU A 246 37.30 6.75 -12.47
N ALA A 247 38.15 7.13 -11.52
CA ALA A 247 38.73 6.20 -10.55
C ALA A 247 37.62 5.64 -9.63
N LEU A 248 36.72 6.51 -9.18
CA LEU A 248 35.55 6.12 -8.39
C LEU A 248 34.62 5.17 -9.17
N ALA A 249 34.37 5.45 -10.45
CA ALA A 249 33.55 4.61 -11.31
C ALA A 249 34.13 3.21 -11.52
N ARG A 250 35.46 3.13 -11.73
CA ARG A 250 36.15 1.84 -11.85
C ARG A 250 36.04 1.03 -10.57
N GLY A 251 36.32 1.65 -9.43
CA GLY A 251 36.18 1.01 -8.12
C GLY A 251 34.75 0.53 -7.89
N LEU A 252 33.75 1.37 -8.17
CA LEU A 252 32.34 1.02 -8.04
C LEU A 252 31.96 -0.20 -8.90
N ARG A 253 32.40 -0.26 -10.17
CA ARG A 253 32.15 -1.39 -11.07
C ARG A 253 32.69 -2.70 -10.48
N GLU A 254 33.93 -2.70 -10.02
CA GLU A 254 34.57 -3.89 -9.43
C GLU A 254 33.77 -4.42 -8.22
N ARG A 255 33.31 -3.52 -7.33
CA ARG A 255 32.51 -3.93 -6.16
C ARG A 255 31.12 -4.41 -6.55
N LEU A 256 30.45 -3.75 -7.49
CA LEU A 256 29.14 -4.20 -7.98
C LEU A 256 29.22 -5.59 -8.63
N GLN A 257 30.31 -5.88 -9.37
CA GLN A 257 30.56 -7.21 -9.91
C GLN A 257 30.81 -8.23 -8.81
N ALA A 258 31.61 -7.89 -7.79
CA ALA A 258 31.86 -8.76 -6.64
C ALA A 258 30.59 -9.06 -5.81
N ILE A 259 29.63 -8.13 -5.76
CA ILE A 259 28.33 -8.32 -5.10
C ILE A 259 27.36 -9.18 -5.94
N GLY A 260 27.64 -9.37 -7.24
CA GLY A 260 26.69 -9.95 -8.18
C GLY A 260 25.56 -8.99 -8.57
N ALA A 261 25.70 -7.71 -8.24
CA ALA A 261 24.75 -6.64 -8.56
C ALA A 261 24.73 -6.32 -10.07
N GLY A 262 25.84 -6.58 -10.77
CA GLY A 262 26.06 -6.32 -12.20
C GLY A 262 25.28 -7.22 -13.17
N GLY A 263 24.34 -8.04 -12.70
CA GLY A 263 23.43 -8.77 -13.59
C GLY A 263 24.11 -9.83 -14.47
N GLY A 264 24.96 -10.69 -13.89
CA GLY A 264 25.41 -11.90 -14.56
C GLY A 264 24.25 -12.83 -14.94
N ALA A 265 24.41 -13.63 -16.00
CA ALA A 265 23.37 -14.52 -16.56
C ALA A 265 22.71 -15.45 -15.53
N ALA A 266 23.44 -15.90 -14.50
CA ALA A 266 22.92 -16.76 -13.44
C ALA A 266 21.94 -16.06 -12.48
N ALA A 267 22.06 -14.73 -12.29
CA ALA A 267 21.11 -13.92 -11.51
C ALA A 267 19.95 -13.36 -12.36
N ARG A 268 19.94 -13.67 -13.67
CA ARG A 268 18.90 -13.27 -14.64
C ARG A 268 17.94 -14.40 -15.01
N ALA A 269 18.25 -15.66 -14.68
CA ALA A 269 17.37 -16.77 -14.98
C ALA A 269 16.08 -16.63 -14.14
N ARG A 270 15.02 -16.13 -14.78
CA ARG A 270 13.68 -16.15 -14.19
C ARG A 270 13.28 -17.63 -14.10
N GLU A 271 12.61 -17.98 -13.01
CA GLU A 271 12.13 -19.35 -12.82
C GLU A 271 11.14 -19.70 -13.93
N ARG A 272 11.18 -20.96 -14.39
CA ARG A 272 10.20 -21.45 -15.37
C ARG A 272 8.87 -21.68 -14.69
N LEU A 273 7.79 -21.42 -15.39
CA LEU A 273 6.45 -21.76 -14.91
C LEU A 273 6.34 -23.26 -14.65
N PRO A 274 5.71 -23.68 -13.55
CA PRO A 274 5.29 -25.07 -13.38
C PRO A 274 4.41 -25.54 -14.55
N ALA A 275 4.41 -26.86 -14.79
CA ALA A 275 3.50 -27.44 -15.77
C ALA A 275 2.03 -27.05 -15.45
N PRO A 276 1.17 -26.81 -16.46
CA PRO A 276 -0.24 -26.51 -16.23
C PRO A 276 -0.89 -27.50 -15.27
N GLY A 277 -1.63 -26.98 -14.29
CA GLY A 277 -2.30 -27.81 -13.31
C GLY A 277 -3.53 -28.49 -13.92
N ALA A 278 -3.51 -29.81 -14.07
CA ALA A 278 -4.71 -30.61 -14.37
C ALA A 278 -5.53 -30.94 -13.10
N GLY A 279 -5.31 -30.19 -12.02
CA GLY A 279 -5.90 -30.44 -10.71
C GLY A 279 -7.42 -30.24 -10.73
N SER A 280 -8.15 -31.12 -10.06
CA SER A 280 -9.61 -31.04 -9.90
C SER A 280 -10.03 -30.25 -8.64
N GLY A 281 -9.08 -29.66 -7.90
CA GLY A 281 -9.34 -28.85 -6.72
C GLY A 281 -9.93 -27.47 -7.05
N PRO A 282 -10.42 -26.73 -6.04
CA PRO A 282 -10.96 -25.39 -6.26
C PRO A 282 -9.89 -24.44 -6.82
N PRO A 283 -10.24 -23.53 -7.75
CA PRO A 283 -9.28 -22.71 -8.47
C PRO A 283 -8.58 -21.67 -7.58
N LEU A 284 -7.36 -21.29 -7.97
CA LEU A 284 -6.65 -20.13 -7.42
C LEU A 284 -6.85 -18.96 -8.38
N TRP A 285 -7.41 -17.86 -7.88
CA TRP A 285 -7.73 -16.69 -8.68
C TRP A 285 -6.70 -15.59 -8.57
N VAL A 286 -6.38 -14.99 -9.71
CA VAL A 286 -5.67 -13.71 -9.80
C VAL A 286 -6.58 -12.72 -10.51
N VAL A 287 -6.94 -11.62 -9.85
CA VAL A 287 -7.65 -10.51 -10.51
C VAL A 287 -6.62 -9.71 -11.32
N ALA A 288 -6.80 -9.72 -12.64
CA ALA A 288 -5.83 -9.16 -13.56
C ALA A 288 -5.95 -7.63 -13.65
N GLU A 289 -4.80 -6.96 -13.58
CA GLU A 289 -4.70 -5.51 -13.72
C GLU A 289 -3.90 -5.14 -14.96
N PHE A 290 -4.33 -4.07 -15.61
CA PHE A 290 -3.74 -3.56 -16.84
C PHE A 290 -3.36 -2.09 -16.65
N GLY A 291 -2.23 -1.71 -17.23
CA GLY A 291 -1.77 -0.33 -17.34
C GLY A 291 -1.75 0.12 -18.80
N PRO A 292 -1.25 1.35 -19.06
CA PRO A 292 -1.12 1.88 -20.42
C PRO A 292 -0.32 0.97 -21.38
N GLN A 293 0.64 0.22 -20.84
CA GLN A 293 1.52 -0.68 -21.60
C GLN A 293 1.03 -2.13 -21.67
N GLY A 294 -0.21 -2.40 -21.24
CA GLY A 294 -0.78 -3.75 -21.20
C GLY A 294 -0.76 -4.36 -19.79
N LEU A 295 -0.53 -5.68 -19.70
CA LEU A 295 -0.54 -6.42 -18.43
C LEU A 295 0.43 -5.80 -17.41
N ARG A 296 -0.06 -5.45 -16.21
CA ARG A 296 0.83 -4.94 -15.16
C ARG A 296 1.78 -6.05 -14.69
N PRO A 297 3.05 -5.72 -14.40
CA PRO A 297 4.03 -6.70 -13.89
C PRO A 297 3.54 -7.48 -12.66
N VAL A 298 2.85 -6.82 -11.72
CA VAL A 298 2.29 -7.47 -10.53
C VAL A 298 1.30 -8.58 -10.87
N THR A 299 0.53 -8.48 -11.95
CA THR A 299 -0.36 -9.56 -12.35
C THR A 299 0.43 -10.78 -12.84
N ALA A 300 1.52 -10.58 -13.57
CA ALA A 300 2.39 -11.68 -14.00
C ALA A 300 3.13 -12.33 -12.81
N GLU A 301 3.57 -11.52 -11.84
CA GLU A 301 4.14 -12.00 -10.58
C GLU A 301 3.14 -12.87 -9.78
N LEU A 302 1.90 -12.40 -9.66
CA LEU A 302 0.82 -13.12 -8.97
C LEU A 302 0.46 -14.43 -9.67
N LEU A 303 0.37 -14.44 -11.00
CA LEU A 303 0.09 -15.66 -11.78
C LEU A 303 1.20 -16.69 -11.63
N ALA A 304 2.46 -16.26 -11.69
CA ALA A 304 3.60 -17.15 -11.46
C ALA A 304 3.57 -17.75 -10.05
N ARG A 305 3.30 -16.95 -9.01
CA ARG A 305 3.20 -17.46 -7.65
C ARG A 305 1.98 -18.37 -7.46
N ALA A 306 0.83 -18.02 -8.02
CA ALA A 306 -0.36 -18.86 -8.00
C ALA A 306 -0.09 -20.22 -8.67
N ALA A 307 0.67 -20.26 -9.77
CA ALA A 307 1.06 -21.51 -10.43
C ALA A 307 1.95 -22.39 -9.53
N VAL A 308 2.86 -21.80 -8.75
CA VAL A 308 3.65 -22.54 -7.75
C VAL A 308 2.73 -23.09 -6.65
N LEU A 309 1.90 -22.24 -6.04
CA LEU A 309 0.96 -22.65 -4.99
C LEU A 309 -0.03 -23.72 -5.47
N ALA A 310 -0.44 -23.66 -6.73
CA ALA A 310 -1.32 -24.64 -7.36
C ALA A 310 -0.70 -26.05 -7.39
N THR A 311 0.63 -26.19 -7.50
CA THR A 311 1.30 -27.50 -7.45
C THR A 311 1.14 -28.18 -6.09
N GLU A 312 0.98 -27.40 -5.02
CA GLU A 312 0.80 -27.90 -3.65
C GLU A 312 -0.69 -28.02 -3.28
N LEU A 313 -1.54 -27.11 -3.78
CA LEU A 313 -2.97 -27.04 -3.45
C LEU A 313 -3.89 -27.84 -4.38
N GLY A 314 -3.41 -28.24 -5.56
CA GLY A 314 -4.10 -29.16 -6.47
C GLY A 314 -5.29 -28.60 -7.25
N GLY A 315 -5.38 -27.27 -7.43
CA GLY A 315 -6.40 -26.59 -8.25
C GLY A 315 -5.78 -25.82 -9.43
N PRO A 316 -6.56 -25.48 -10.48
CA PRO A 316 -6.06 -24.72 -11.61
C PRO A 316 -5.86 -23.23 -11.26
N VAL A 317 -5.01 -22.54 -12.02
CA VAL A 317 -4.87 -21.07 -11.92
C VAL A 317 -5.83 -20.40 -12.89
N GLU A 318 -6.71 -19.53 -12.38
CA GLU A 318 -7.64 -18.75 -13.19
C GLU A 318 -7.36 -17.26 -13.05
N ALA A 319 -7.23 -16.57 -14.18
CA ALA A 319 -7.14 -15.11 -14.22
C ALA A 319 -8.54 -14.52 -14.42
N LEU A 320 -8.96 -13.57 -13.58
CA LEU A 320 -10.20 -12.83 -13.75
C LEU A 320 -9.95 -11.45 -14.35
N VAL A 321 -10.55 -11.19 -15.50
CA VAL A 321 -10.53 -9.91 -16.22
C VAL A 321 -11.89 -9.24 -16.07
N ILE A 322 -11.93 -8.01 -15.57
CA ILE A 322 -13.16 -7.22 -15.41
C ILE A 322 -13.04 -5.95 -16.26
N GLY A 323 -14.03 -5.68 -17.11
CA GLY A 323 -14.09 -4.46 -17.91
C GLY A 323 -13.15 -4.41 -19.12
N ARG A 324 -12.46 -5.50 -19.44
CA ARG A 324 -11.64 -5.65 -20.64
C ARG A 324 -12.01 -6.91 -21.41
N SER A 325 -11.45 -7.05 -22.60
CA SER A 325 -11.81 -8.15 -23.50
C SER A 325 -10.98 -9.42 -23.35
N ALA A 326 -11.49 -10.51 -23.92
CA ALA A 326 -10.76 -11.77 -24.10
C ALA A 326 -9.40 -11.66 -24.84
N ALA A 327 -9.09 -10.52 -25.49
CA ALA A 327 -7.82 -10.30 -26.17
C ALA A 327 -6.60 -10.42 -25.24
N GLU A 328 -6.79 -10.17 -23.94
CA GLU A 328 -5.75 -10.23 -22.92
C GLU A 328 -5.35 -11.68 -22.54
N ALA A 329 -6.14 -12.68 -22.97
CA ALA A 329 -5.97 -14.06 -22.52
C ALA A 329 -4.61 -14.66 -22.87
N ARG A 330 -4.00 -14.25 -23.99
CA ARG A 330 -2.69 -14.77 -24.42
C ARG A 330 -1.58 -14.35 -23.45
N ALA A 331 -1.57 -13.08 -23.02
CA ALA A 331 -0.57 -12.58 -22.08
C ALA A 331 -0.72 -13.24 -20.70
N LEU A 332 -1.96 -13.41 -20.24
CA LEU A 332 -2.28 -14.08 -18.97
C LEU A 332 -1.89 -15.56 -19.00
N ALA A 333 -2.18 -16.27 -20.10
CA ALA A 333 -1.79 -17.67 -20.27
C ALA A 333 -0.26 -17.83 -20.26
N ALA A 334 0.45 -16.96 -20.97
CA ALA A 334 1.92 -16.96 -20.99
C ALA A 334 2.53 -16.67 -19.62
N ALA A 335 1.82 -15.94 -18.75
CA ALA A 335 2.24 -15.66 -17.38
C ALA A 335 1.84 -16.74 -16.36
N GLY A 336 1.06 -17.76 -16.74
CA GLY A 336 0.75 -18.91 -15.89
C GLY A 336 -0.74 -19.22 -15.70
N ALA A 337 -1.67 -18.48 -16.32
CA ALA A 337 -3.09 -18.80 -16.22
C ALA A 337 -3.45 -20.07 -17.04
N ASP A 338 -4.24 -20.96 -16.44
CA ASP A 338 -4.81 -22.14 -17.11
C ASP A 338 -6.21 -21.82 -17.70
N ARG A 339 -6.95 -20.91 -17.05
CA ARG A 339 -8.22 -20.34 -17.53
C ARG A 339 -8.22 -18.82 -17.39
N VAL A 340 -8.93 -18.13 -18.28
CA VAL A 340 -9.20 -16.69 -18.21
C VAL A 340 -10.70 -16.48 -18.16
N LEU A 341 -11.18 -16.00 -17.02
CA LEU A 341 -12.56 -15.58 -16.79
C LEU A 341 -12.71 -14.13 -17.20
N VAL A 342 -13.71 -13.81 -18.01
CA VAL A 342 -13.88 -12.47 -18.57
C VAL A 342 -15.27 -11.93 -18.25
N ALA A 343 -15.33 -10.83 -17.51
CA ALA A 343 -16.54 -10.05 -17.27
C ALA A 343 -16.52 -8.78 -18.15
N GLU A 344 -17.21 -8.84 -19.28
CA GLU A 344 -17.38 -7.72 -20.21
C GLU A 344 -18.77 -7.11 -20.07
N GLY A 345 -18.85 -5.77 -20.05
CA GLY A 345 -20.13 -5.08 -19.96
C GLY A 345 -19.99 -3.57 -19.87
N ALA A 346 -21.02 -2.85 -20.33
CA ALA A 346 -21.05 -1.39 -20.25
C ALA A 346 -20.99 -0.93 -18.77
N GLY A 347 -19.99 -0.12 -18.42
CA GLY A 347 -19.80 0.37 -17.05
C GLY A 347 -18.75 -0.31 -16.20
N LEU A 348 -18.06 -1.27 -16.77
CA LEU A 348 -16.88 -1.86 -16.15
C LEU A 348 -15.59 -1.16 -16.60
N ASP A 349 -15.68 -0.21 -17.52
CA ASP A 349 -14.59 0.68 -17.91
C ASP A 349 -15.14 2.11 -18.06
N PRO A 350 -14.58 3.13 -17.37
CA PRO A 350 -13.46 3.05 -16.42
C PRO A 350 -13.80 2.29 -15.13
N TYR A 351 -12.76 1.97 -14.35
CA TYR A 351 -12.89 1.34 -13.03
C TYR A 351 -13.79 2.14 -12.09
N THR A 352 -14.75 1.45 -11.46
CA THR A 352 -15.51 1.95 -10.31
C THR A 352 -15.64 0.85 -9.26
N THR A 353 -15.51 1.23 -7.99
CA THR A 353 -15.50 0.28 -6.86
C THR A 353 -16.78 -0.54 -6.77
N ASP A 354 -17.95 0.11 -6.88
CA ASP A 354 -19.25 -0.56 -6.76
C ASP A 354 -19.42 -1.65 -7.83
N ALA A 355 -19.14 -1.32 -9.09
CA ALA A 355 -19.32 -2.22 -10.23
C ALA A 355 -18.34 -3.41 -10.17
N HIS A 356 -17.06 -3.14 -9.89
CA HIS A 356 -16.04 -4.20 -9.81
C HIS A 356 -16.23 -5.09 -8.59
N ALA A 357 -16.60 -4.51 -7.44
CA ALA A 357 -16.91 -5.29 -6.25
C ALA A 357 -18.15 -6.17 -6.45
N ALA A 358 -19.15 -5.71 -7.22
CA ALA A 358 -20.33 -6.52 -7.56
C ALA A 358 -19.92 -7.73 -8.41
N VAL A 359 -19.18 -7.53 -9.50
CA VAL A 359 -18.68 -8.61 -10.35
C VAL A 359 -17.85 -9.61 -9.54
N LEU A 360 -16.83 -9.14 -8.81
CA LEU A 360 -15.93 -10.02 -8.08
C LEU A 360 -16.64 -10.79 -6.96
N ALA A 361 -17.53 -10.14 -6.20
CA ALA A 361 -18.25 -10.81 -5.12
C ALA A 361 -19.22 -11.88 -5.63
N GLU A 362 -19.98 -11.59 -6.70
CA GLU A 362 -20.89 -12.58 -7.31
C GLU A 362 -20.12 -13.74 -7.94
N ALA A 363 -18.99 -13.46 -8.60
CA ALA A 363 -18.13 -14.50 -9.14
C ALA A 363 -17.58 -15.42 -8.03
N ILE A 364 -17.11 -14.86 -6.91
CA ILE A 364 -16.65 -15.63 -5.75
C ILE A 364 -17.77 -16.50 -5.19
N ARG A 365 -18.99 -15.96 -5.01
CA ARG A 365 -20.15 -16.73 -4.53
C ARG A 365 -20.48 -17.89 -5.45
N ALA A 366 -20.45 -17.67 -6.75
CA ALA A 366 -20.82 -18.68 -7.74
C ALA A 366 -19.78 -19.81 -7.89
N ARG A 367 -18.49 -19.50 -7.73
CA ARG A 367 -17.40 -20.43 -8.08
C ARG A 367 -16.58 -20.93 -6.89
N ALA A 368 -16.70 -20.29 -5.73
CA ALA A 368 -16.03 -20.66 -4.48
C ALA A 368 -14.53 -21.04 -4.68
N PRO A 369 -13.69 -20.12 -5.21
CA PRO A 369 -12.26 -20.39 -5.38
C PRO A 369 -11.58 -20.73 -4.05
N ARG A 370 -10.38 -21.30 -4.11
CA ARG A 370 -9.56 -21.56 -2.92
C ARG A 370 -8.91 -20.28 -2.38
N LEU A 371 -8.39 -19.47 -3.30
CA LEU A 371 -7.58 -18.28 -3.02
C LEU A 371 -7.94 -17.19 -4.04
N VAL A 372 -7.98 -15.94 -3.63
CA VAL A 372 -8.12 -14.77 -4.52
C VAL A 372 -6.98 -13.79 -4.24
N LEU A 373 -6.18 -13.52 -5.26
CA LEU A 373 -5.03 -12.61 -5.21
C LEU A 373 -5.30 -11.36 -6.05
N LEU A 374 -4.95 -10.20 -5.49
CA LEU A 374 -4.97 -8.91 -6.16
C LEU A 374 -3.62 -8.21 -5.97
N GLY A 375 -3.26 -7.28 -6.87
CA GLY A 375 -2.13 -6.40 -6.62
C GLY A 375 -2.44 -5.45 -5.47
N SER A 376 -1.45 -5.07 -4.66
CA SER A 376 -1.59 -4.03 -3.62
C SER A 376 -1.44 -2.62 -4.23
N THR A 377 -1.98 -2.44 -5.44
CA THR A 377 -2.05 -1.19 -6.20
C THR A 377 -3.17 -0.30 -5.66
N ALA A 378 -3.31 0.92 -6.18
CA ALA A 378 -4.44 1.78 -5.85
C ALA A 378 -5.79 1.08 -6.09
N LEU A 379 -5.91 0.29 -7.16
CA LEU A 379 -7.11 -0.49 -7.47
C LEU A 379 -7.32 -1.63 -6.46
N GLY A 380 -6.32 -2.49 -6.25
CA GLY A 380 -6.52 -3.65 -5.38
C GLY A 380 -6.70 -3.29 -3.90
N ARG A 381 -6.05 -2.21 -3.42
CA ARG A 381 -6.27 -1.65 -2.08
C ARG A 381 -7.67 -1.03 -1.90
N ASP A 382 -8.33 -0.66 -2.99
CA ASP A 382 -9.71 -0.15 -2.99
C ASP A 382 -10.74 -1.29 -3.09
N LEU A 383 -10.52 -2.22 -4.03
CA LEU A 383 -11.45 -3.29 -4.40
C LEU A 383 -11.47 -4.46 -3.40
N ALA A 384 -10.30 -5.00 -3.05
CA ALA A 384 -10.20 -6.20 -2.22
C ALA A 384 -10.90 -6.06 -0.86
N PRO A 385 -10.66 -4.99 -0.07
CA PRO A 385 -11.32 -4.82 1.23
C PRO A 385 -12.84 -4.60 1.12
N ARG A 386 -13.30 -3.95 0.05
CA ARG A 386 -14.73 -3.82 -0.24
C ARG A 386 -15.40 -5.19 -0.40
N VAL A 387 -14.78 -6.08 -1.18
CA VAL A 387 -15.28 -7.43 -1.42
C VAL A 387 -15.15 -8.31 -0.18
N ALA A 388 -14.05 -8.20 0.56
CA ALA A 388 -13.83 -8.95 1.79
C ALA A 388 -14.92 -8.63 2.84
N ALA A 389 -15.25 -7.35 3.04
CA ALA A 389 -16.35 -6.96 3.92
C ALA A 389 -17.72 -7.48 3.44
N ARG A 390 -18.01 -7.38 2.14
CA ARG A 390 -19.27 -7.85 1.53
C ARG A 390 -19.52 -9.35 1.76
N LEU A 391 -18.43 -10.13 1.76
CA LEU A 391 -18.49 -11.59 1.86
C LEU A 391 -18.12 -12.11 3.25
N GLY A 392 -17.74 -11.24 4.20
CA GLY A 392 -17.29 -11.65 5.52
C GLY A 392 -15.96 -12.42 5.51
N LEU A 393 -15.07 -12.11 4.56
CA LEU A 393 -13.82 -12.85 4.32
C LEU A 393 -12.62 -12.18 4.99
N GLY A 394 -11.61 -12.99 5.28
CA GLY A 394 -10.33 -12.55 5.83
C GLY A 394 -9.41 -12.10 4.72
N LEU A 395 -8.86 -10.89 4.84
CA LEU A 395 -7.99 -10.26 3.86
C LEU A 395 -6.65 -9.86 4.49
N THR A 396 -5.57 -10.47 4.02
CA THR A 396 -4.23 -9.91 4.28
C THR A 396 -3.92 -8.81 3.28
N GLY A 397 -3.83 -7.59 3.80
CA GLY A 397 -3.41 -6.43 3.01
C GLY A 397 -1.91 -6.37 2.84
N ASP A 398 -1.43 -6.17 1.62
CA ASP A 398 -0.04 -5.84 1.31
C ASP A 398 0.99 -6.90 1.73
N ALA A 399 0.68 -8.16 1.42
CA ALA A 399 1.60 -9.27 1.59
C ALA A 399 2.83 -9.12 0.68
N ILE A 400 3.96 -9.69 1.10
CA ILE A 400 5.23 -9.67 0.38
C ILE A 400 5.64 -11.05 -0.13
N ASP A 401 5.05 -12.11 0.43
CA ASP A 401 5.25 -13.49 0.00
C ASP A 401 4.04 -14.35 0.43
N LEU A 402 3.89 -15.51 -0.19
CA LEU A 402 2.78 -16.44 0.01
C LEU A 402 3.31 -17.86 -0.05
N ASP A 403 3.14 -18.71 0.95
CA ASP A 403 3.48 -20.14 0.83
C ASP A 403 2.39 -21.04 1.43
N VAL A 404 2.54 -22.36 1.33
CA VAL A 404 1.59 -23.32 1.89
C VAL A 404 2.16 -23.95 3.15
N ASP A 405 1.39 -23.95 4.24
CA ASP A 405 1.78 -24.67 5.45
C ASP A 405 1.49 -26.18 5.35
N ALA A 406 1.99 -26.96 6.32
CA ALA A 406 1.76 -28.41 6.37
C ALA A 406 0.28 -28.83 6.48
N ARG A 407 -0.65 -27.89 6.73
CA ARG A 407 -2.10 -28.12 6.80
C ARG A 407 -2.80 -27.65 5.51
N GLY A 408 -2.06 -27.22 4.50
CA GLY A 408 -2.61 -26.73 3.23
C GLY A 408 -3.21 -25.32 3.31
N ARG A 409 -2.90 -24.52 4.33
CA ARG A 409 -3.34 -23.11 4.41
C ARG A 409 -2.30 -22.20 3.76
N VAL A 410 -2.74 -21.11 3.15
CA VAL A 410 -1.82 -20.14 2.55
C VAL A 410 -1.33 -19.19 3.64
N ARG A 411 -0.04 -19.26 3.97
CA ARG A 411 0.62 -18.29 4.83
C ARG A 411 0.92 -17.03 4.02
N GLN A 412 0.32 -15.93 4.43
CA GLN A 412 0.39 -14.63 3.77
C GLN A 412 1.37 -13.77 4.57
N HIS A 413 2.61 -13.66 4.10
CA HIS A 413 3.68 -12.97 4.82
C HIS A 413 3.48 -11.47 4.71
N LYS A 414 3.09 -10.82 5.81
CA LYS A 414 2.83 -9.38 5.86
C LYS A 414 3.89 -8.66 6.68
N PRO A 415 4.50 -7.59 6.17
CA PRO A 415 5.40 -6.79 6.96
C PRO A 415 4.69 -5.80 7.87
N ALA A 416 5.34 -5.45 8.97
CA ALA A 416 4.90 -4.42 9.89
C ALA A 416 6.10 -3.65 10.46
N PHE A 417 5.80 -2.52 11.10
CA PHE A 417 6.72 -1.61 11.79
C PHE A 417 7.86 -1.12 10.88
N GLY A 418 7.47 -0.62 9.71
CA GLY A 418 8.39 -0.22 8.65
C GLY A 418 9.16 -1.40 8.04
N GLY A 419 8.71 -2.64 8.24
CA GLY A 419 9.32 -3.85 7.69
C GLY A 419 10.39 -4.52 8.57
N SER A 420 10.56 -4.10 9.82
CA SER A 420 11.45 -4.80 10.78
C SER A 420 10.84 -6.11 11.26
N ILE A 421 9.53 -6.28 11.04
CA ILE A 421 8.78 -7.47 11.37
C ILE A 421 8.13 -7.99 10.11
N VAL A 422 8.14 -9.31 9.94
CA VAL A 422 7.30 -10.05 9.01
C VAL A 422 6.47 -11.04 9.81
N ALA A 423 5.17 -11.03 9.58
CA ALA A 423 4.22 -11.90 10.25
C ALA A 423 3.48 -12.74 9.20
N PRO A 424 3.56 -14.07 9.25
CA PRO A 424 2.69 -14.94 8.47
C PRO A 424 1.26 -14.82 9.00
N ILE A 425 0.33 -14.47 8.12
CA ILE A 425 -1.10 -14.36 8.40
C ILE A 425 -1.83 -15.48 7.68
N VAL A 426 -2.81 -16.10 8.33
CA VAL A 426 -3.68 -17.11 7.72
C VAL A 426 -5.15 -16.70 7.82
N SER A 427 -5.92 -17.02 6.79
CA SER A 427 -7.37 -16.77 6.78
C SER A 427 -8.11 -17.93 7.46
N ARG A 428 -9.09 -17.59 8.32
CA ARG A 428 -10.06 -18.51 8.94
C ARG A 428 -11.30 -18.75 8.07
N THR A 429 -11.39 -18.06 6.94
CA THR A 429 -12.50 -18.09 5.98
C THR A 429 -12.03 -18.60 4.62
N ARG A 430 -13.00 -18.85 3.71
CA ARG A 430 -12.77 -19.30 2.33
C ARG A 430 -13.64 -18.49 1.35
N PRO A 431 -13.12 -18.06 0.18
CA PRO A 431 -11.72 -18.15 -0.24
C PRO A 431 -10.77 -17.40 0.69
N GLU A 432 -9.51 -17.83 0.74
CA GLU A 432 -8.44 -17.00 1.30
C GLU A 432 -8.24 -15.78 0.39
N MET A 433 -8.00 -14.59 0.94
CA MET A 433 -7.81 -13.38 0.14
C MET A 433 -6.56 -12.62 0.57
N ALA A 434 -5.75 -12.19 -0.41
CA ALA A 434 -4.61 -11.33 -0.17
C ALA A 434 -4.46 -10.28 -1.27
N THR A 435 -4.00 -9.09 -0.88
CA THR A 435 -3.34 -8.17 -1.82
C THR A 435 -1.84 -8.32 -1.67
N VAL A 436 -1.10 -8.35 -2.78
CA VAL A 436 0.35 -8.55 -2.77
C VAL A 436 1.06 -7.32 -3.32
N ARG A 437 2.08 -6.86 -2.60
CA ARG A 437 2.88 -5.70 -2.97
C ARG A 437 3.55 -5.94 -4.33
N PRO A 438 3.38 -5.04 -5.31
CA PRO A 438 4.07 -5.14 -6.58
C PRO A 438 5.59 -5.21 -6.42
N GLY A 439 6.26 -6.00 -7.27
CA GLY A 439 7.71 -6.15 -7.28
C GLY A 439 8.28 -7.04 -6.17
N MET A 440 7.44 -7.57 -5.27
CA MET A 440 7.90 -8.42 -4.17
C MET A 440 8.02 -9.90 -4.56
N LEU A 441 7.16 -10.35 -5.46
CA LEU A 441 7.20 -11.70 -5.99
C LEU A 441 8.04 -11.73 -7.27
N ARG A 442 8.54 -12.91 -7.63
CA ARG A 442 9.26 -13.11 -8.89
C ARG A 442 8.29 -13.50 -9.99
N ALA A 443 8.24 -12.70 -11.06
CA ALA A 443 7.63 -13.13 -12.31
C ALA A 443 8.45 -14.27 -12.94
N ALA A 444 7.77 -15.27 -13.48
CA ALA A 444 8.39 -16.32 -14.28
C ALA A 444 8.76 -15.82 -15.69
N GLU A 445 9.56 -16.61 -16.41
CA GLU A 445 9.71 -16.40 -17.87
C GLU A 445 8.35 -16.64 -18.55
N PRO A 446 7.82 -15.68 -19.32
CA PRO A 446 6.59 -15.90 -20.05
C PRO A 446 6.76 -17.05 -21.03
N ASP A 447 5.82 -18.01 -21.01
CA ASP A 447 5.79 -19.13 -21.94
C ASP A 447 4.80 -18.86 -23.07
N PRO A 448 5.25 -18.44 -24.28
CA PRO A 448 4.36 -18.11 -25.38
C PRO A 448 3.63 -19.32 -25.97
N THR A 449 4.00 -20.54 -25.58
CA THR A 449 3.37 -21.79 -26.04
C THR A 449 2.11 -22.14 -25.24
N ARG A 450 1.98 -21.62 -24.00
CA ARG A 450 0.78 -21.85 -23.17
C ARG A 450 -0.47 -21.25 -23.80
N ARG A 451 -1.60 -21.90 -23.52
CA ARG A 451 -2.95 -21.47 -23.90
C ARG A 451 -3.84 -21.61 -22.69
N ALA A 452 -4.75 -20.66 -22.50
CA ALA A 452 -5.76 -20.72 -21.46
C ALA A 452 -7.15 -20.92 -22.08
N VAL A 453 -8.02 -21.63 -21.38
CA VAL A 453 -9.45 -21.67 -21.72
C VAL A 453 -10.04 -20.29 -21.42
N VAL A 454 -10.73 -19.68 -22.37
CA VAL A 454 -11.40 -18.39 -22.16
C VAL A 454 -12.89 -18.64 -21.90
N GLU A 455 -13.40 -18.05 -20.83
CA GLU A 455 -14.80 -18.17 -20.42
C GLU A 455 -15.36 -16.79 -20.06
N THR A 456 -16.46 -16.41 -20.70
CA THR A 456 -17.21 -15.20 -20.31
C THR A 456 -18.09 -15.51 -19.10
N ILE A 457 -18.02 -14.66 -18.08
CA ILE A 457 -18.83 -14.77 -16.87
C ILE A 457 -19.93 -13.69 -16.85
N PRO A 458 -21.08 -13.96 -16.22
CA PRO A 458 -22.17 -13.00 -16.17
C PRO A 458 -21.79 -11.75 -15.37
N VAL A 459 -22.26 -10.59 -15.85
CA VAL A 459 -22.15 -9.31 -15.15
C VAL A 459 -23.45 -9.06 -14.37
N PRO A 460 -23.39 -8.89 -13.03
CA PRO A 460 -24.58 -8.58 -12.24
C PRO A 460 -25.07 -7.15 -12.50
N PRO A 461 -26.28 -6.78 -12.05
CA PRO A 461 -26.74 -5.40 -12.07
C PRO A 461 -25.72 -4.46 -11.40
N LEU A 462 -25.31 -3.41 -12.11
CA LEU A 462 -24.26 -2.49 -11.67
C LEU A 462 -24.86 -1.25 -11.00
N SER A 463 -24.25 -0.82 -9.90
CA SER A 463 -24.46 0.48 -9.27
C SER A 463 -23.26 1.37 -9.55
N ARG A 464 -23.49 2.68 -9.78
CA ARG A 464 -22.43 3.68 -9.98
C ARG A 464 -22.71 4.91 -9.13
N ARG A 465 -22.42 4.82 -7.84
CA ARG A 465 -22.57 5.98 -6.94
C ARG A 465 -21.42 6.97 -7.07
N VAL A 466 -20.27 6.52 -7.55
CA VAL A 466 -19.11 7.37 -7.79
C VAL A 466 -18.81 7.36 -9.28
N GLU A 467 -18.72 8.55 -9.87
CA GLU A 467 -18.45 8.76 -11.29
C GLU A 467 -17.05 9.34 -11.47
N VAL A 468 -16.28 8.80 -12.41
CA VAL A 468 -14.99 9.36 -12.81
C VAL A 468 -15.25 10.45 -13.86
N VAL A 469 -14.98 11.70 -13.49
CA VAL A 469 -15.21 12.87 -14.35
C VAL A 469 -13.98 13.16 -15.22
N ARG A 470 -12.78 12.94 -14.67
CA ARG A 470 -11.52 13.22 -15.36
C ARG A 470 -10.43 12.27 -14.88
N ARG A 471 -9.57 11.84 -15.80
CA ARG A 471 -8.33 11.11 -15.50
C ARG A 471 -7.15 11.82 -16.15
N GLU A 472 -6.12 12.12 -15.37
CA GLU A 472 -4.89 12.77 -15.82
C GLU A 472 -3.72 11.82 -15.59
N LEU A 473 -3.19 11.25 -16.68
CA LEU A 473 -2.06 10.33 -16.62
C LEU A 473 -0.77 11.07 -16.25
N LEU A 474 0.03 10.44 -15.39
CA LEU A 474 1.38 10.89 -15.09
C LEU A 474 2.37 10.38 -16.14
N PRO A 475 3.52 11.07 -16.31
CA PRO A 475 4.60 10.55 -17.13
C PRO A 475 5.06 9.16 -16.67
N ASP A 476 5.31 8.26 -17.63
CA ASP A 476 5.46 6.79 -17.47
C ASP A 476 6.39 6.34 -16.33
N ALA A 477 7.38 7.14 -15.94
CA ALA A 477 8.35 6.80 -14.89
C ALA A 477 7.73 6.61 -13.49
N ALA A 478 6.55 7.18 -13.20
CA ALA A 478 5.86 7.01 -11.91
C ALA A 478 5.23 5.62 -11.75
N ALA A 479 4.69 5.07 -12.85
CA ALA A 479 3.98 3.80 -12.86
C ALA A 479 4.94 2.60 -12.73
N ALA A 480 6.20 2.77 -13.16
CA ALA A 480 7.20 1.73 -13.16
C ALA A 480 7.84 1.48 -11.79
N LEU A 481 7.73 2.42 -10.85
CA LEU A 481 8.53 2.45 -9.61
C LEU A 481 8.37 1.18 -8.76
N ASP A 482 7.15 0.63 -8.65
CA ASP A 482 6.88 -0.51 -7.77
C ASP A 482 7.45 -1.83 -8.28
N SER A 483 7.63 -1.97 -9.61
CA SER A 483 8.18 -3.17 -10.25
C SER A 483 9.56 -2.92 -10.90
N ALA A 484 10.17 -1.77 -10.62
CA ALA A 484 11.42 -1.38 -11.26
C ALA A 484 12.59 -2.24 -10.78
N ALA A 485 13.34 -2.82 -11.72
CA ALA A 485 14.56 -3.55 -11.40
C ALA A 485 15.69 -2.60 -10.93
N VAL A 486 15.76 -1.40 -11.50
CA VAL A 486 16.72 -0.34 -11.17
C VAL A 486 15.96 0.94 -10.90
N VAL A 487 16.32 1.64 -9.82
CA VAL A 487 15.71 2.92 -9.46
C VAL A 487 16.79 3.96 -9.22
N LEU A 488 16.68 5.12 -9.87
CA LEU A 488 17.45 6.31 -9.56
C LEU A 488 16.69 7.14 -8.52
N GLY A 489 17.21 7.15 -7.31
CA GLY A 489 16.64 7.85 -6.16
C GLY A 489 17.13 9.28 -6.04
N VAL A 490 16.23 10.25 -6.14
CA VAL A 490 16.53 11.67 -6.10
C VAL A 490 16.29 12.25 -4.71
N GLY A 491 17.31 12.88 -4.12
CA GLY A 491 17.19 13.65 -2.89
C GLY A 491 17.37 15.15 -3.14
N LYS A 492 17.04 15.98 -2.14
CA LYS A 492 17.18 17.45 -2.22
C LYS A 492 18.61 17.91 -2.54
N GLY A 493 19.61 17.06 -2.28
CA GLY A 493 21.01 17.31 -2.60
C GLY A 493 21.31 17.44 -4.10
N ILE A 494 20.35 17.19 -5.01
CA ILE A 494 20.54 17.45 -6.44
C ILE A 494 20.55 18.96 -6.79
N GLY A 495 20.09 19.83 -5.89
CA GLY A 495 20.15 21.28 -6.05
C GLY A 495 18.83 21.94 -6.46
N GLY A 496 18.07 21.31 -7.35
CA GLY A 496 16.78 21.85 -7.83
C GLY A 496 16.16 21.04 -8.98
N PRO A 497 14.94 21.41 -9.42
CA PRO A 497 14.23 20.71 -10.49
C PRO A 497 14.92 20.82 -11.86
N GLU A 498 15.79 21.81 -12.08
CA GLU A 498 16.59 22.00 -13.28
C GLU A 498 17.57 20.85 -13.57
N ALA A 499 17.90 20.05 -12.55
CA ALA A 499 18.72 18.85 -12.68
C ALA A 499 17.93 17.61 -13.16
N LEU A 500 16.60 17.60 -13.01
CA LEU A 500 15.76 16.44 -13.33
C LEU A 500 15.84 16.00 -14.80
N PRO A 501 15.92 16.89 -15.81
CA PRO A 501 16.06 16.46 -17.21
C PRO A 501 17.29 15.58 -17.46
N ALA A 502 18.41 15.83 -16.80
CA ALA A 502 19.61 15.00 -16.93
C ALA A 502 19.41 13.61 -16.29
N ILE A 503 18.78 13.57 -15.12
CA ILE A 503 18.46 12.32 -14.41
C ILE A 503 17.44 11.49 -15.19
N ARG A 504 16.44 12.12 -15.82
CA ARG A 504 15.46 11.45 -16.70
C ARG A 504 16.12 10.77 -17.88
N ARG A 505 17.03 11.46 -18.58
CA ARG A 505 17.80 10.86 -19.69
C ARG A 505 18.63 9.66 -19.21
N ALA A 506 19.28 9.78 -18.05
CA ALA A 506 20.04 8.67 -17.46
C ALA A 506 19.13 7.50 -17.05
N ALA A 507 17.93 7.78 -16.53
CA ALA A 507 16.95 6.75 -16.17
C ALA A 507 16.47 5.98 -17.42
N GLU A 508 16.07 6.70 -18.47
CA GLU A 508 15.69 6.11 -19.77
C GLU A 508 16.82 5.26 -20.36
N ALA A 509 18.04 5.80 -20.35
CA ALA A 509 19.26 5.13 -20.78
C ALA A 509 19.56 3.80 -20.08
N LEU A 510 19.07 3.64 -18.84
CA LEU A 510 19.28 2.47 -17.99
C LEU A 510 18.04 1.56 -17.91
N GLY A 511 16.91 1.97 -18.50
CA GLY A 511 15.61 1.35 -18.23
C GLY A 511 15.24 1.40 -16.74
N ALA A 512 15.72 2.43 -16.02
CA ALA A 512 15.48 2.62 -14.60
C ALA A 512 14.24 3.50 -14.37
N ALA A 513 13.53 3.26 -13.27
CA ALA A 513 12.54 4.20 -12.78
C ALA A 513 13.20 5.30 -11.95
N ILE A 514 12.45 6.39 -11.69
CA ILE A 514 12.89 7.45 -10.78
C ILE A 514 12.10 7.32 -9.49
N GLY A 515 12.80 7.35 -8.37
CA GLY A 515 12.23 7.53 -7.04
C GLY A 515 12.69 8.87 -6.45
N ALA A 516 11.98 9.38 -5.45
CA ALA A 516 12.27 10.65 -4.81
C ALA A 516 12.12 10.58 -3.29
N THR A 517 12.88 11.39 -2.56
CA THR A 517 12.62 11.61 -1.13
C THR A 517 11.37 12.48 -0.94
N ARG A 518 10.75 12.40 0.24
CA ARG A 518 9.61 13.28 0.59
C ARG A 518 9.96 14.76 0.38
N GLU A 519 11.14 15.21 0.80
CA GLU A 519 11.60 16.60 0.61
C GLU A 519 11.56 17.07 -0.85
N VAL A 520 11.85 16.18 -1.81
CA VAL A 520 11.81 16.50 -3.25
C VAL A 520 10.37 16.68 -3.72
N THR A 521 9.46 15.83 -3.26
CA THR A 521 8.03 15.92 -3.62
C THR A 521 7.31 17.05 -2.91
N ASP A 522 7.63 17.34 -1.64
CA ASP A 522 7.11 18.48 -0.88
C ASP A 522 7.53 19.81 -1.54
N ALA A 523 8.73 19.86 -2.13
CA ALA A 523 9.20 21.01 -2.88
C ALA A 523 8.57 21.14 -4.29
N GLY A 524 7.69 20.20 -4.69
CA GLY A 524 7.01 20.21 -5.98
C GLY A 524 7.89 19.83 -7.18
N TRP A 525 9.09 19.26 -6.95
CA TRP A 525 10.00 18.89 -8.05
C TRP A 525 9.51 17.63 -8.79
N LEU A 526 8.91 16.69 -8.05
CA LEU A 526 8.30 15.47 -8.57
C LEU A 526 6.97 15.20 -7.86
N PRO A 527 5.98 14.57 -8.53
CA PRO A 527 4.73 14.14 -7.88
C PRO A 527 4.94 13.13 -6.75
N LYS A 528 3.97 13.04 -5.83
CA LYS A 528 3.96 12.12 -4.69
C LYS A 528 4.05 10.64 -5.07
N GLN A 529 3.60 10.27 -6.27
CA GLN A 529 3.75 8.91 -6.81
C GLN A 529 5.22 8.48 -6.98
N TYR A 530 6.17 9.42 -7.03
CA TYR A 530 7.61 9.12 -7.06
C TYR A 530 8.20 8.94 -5.67
N GLN A 531 7.47 9.30 -4.60
CA GLN A 531 7.98 9.31 -3.23
C GLN A 531 8.24 7.88 -2.76
N VAL A 532 9.46 7.63 -2.28
CA VAL A 532 9.84 6.39 -1.59
C VAL A 532 9.96 6.67 -0.09
N GLY A 533 9.45 5.74 0.73
CA GLY A 533 9.57 5.85 2.18
C GLY A 533 8.29 5.50 2.93
N LEU A 534 8.27 5.78 4.24
CA LEU A 534 7.21 5.44 5.19
C LEU A 534 5.82 5.92 4.77
N THR A 535 5.71 7.16 4.28
CA THR A 535 4.45 7.72 3.76
C THR A 535 4.36 7.67 2.24
N GLY A 536 5.41 7.20 1.56
CA GLY A 536 5.47 6.99 0.13
C GLY A 536 5.23 5.52 -0.25
N ARG A 537 5.99 5.06 -1.26
CA ARG A 537 6.04 3.66 -1.70
C ARG A 537 7.21 2.94 -1.05
N ALA A 538 6.98 1.69 -0.67
CA ALA A 538 8.03 0.78 -0.27
C ALA A 538 8.35 -0.16 -1.45
N ILE A 539 9.58 -0.08 -1.95
CA ILE A 539 10.02 -0.72 -3.19
C ILE A 539 11.10 -1.76 -2.92
N ALA A 540 11.28 -2.70 -3.86
CA ALA A 540 12.29 -3.74 -3.77
C ALA A 540 13.12 -3.88 -5.06
N PRO A 541 13.74 -2.79 -5.57
CA PRO A 541 14.56 -2.89 -6.76
C PRO A 541 15.79 -3.75 -6.49
N ARG A 542 16.32 -4.39 -7.54
CA ARG A 542 17.62 -5.07 -7.48
C ARG A 542 18.74 -4.07 -7.18
N LEU A 543 18.63 -2.87 -7.73
CA LEU A 543 19.58 -1.78 -7.54
C LEU A 543 18.85 -0.45 -7.30
N TYR A 544 19.17 0.22 -6.21
CA TYR A 544 18.76 1.59 -5.94
C TYR A 544 19.99 2.51 -5.92
N VAL A 545 19.97 3.57 -6.72
CA VAL A 545 21.06 4.56 -6.81
C VAL A 545 20.60 5.87 -6.18
N ALA A 546 21.01 6.13 -4.94
CA ALA A 546 20.73 7.36 -4.21
C ALA A 546 21.61 8.52 -4.69
N LEU A 547 21.03 9.46 -5.42
CA LEU A 547 21.65 10.70 -5.88
C LEU A 547 21.27 11.86 -4.96
N GLY A 548 22.24 12.35 -4.16
CA GLY A 548 22.01 13.50 -3.28
C GLY A 548 20.99 13.25 -2.16
N VAL A 549 20.81 11.99 -1.75
CA VAL A 549 19.91 11.58 -0.66
C VAL A 549 20.65 11.66 0.68
N SER A 550 20.02 12.21 1.72
CA SER A 550 20.59 12.37 3.07
C SER A 550 20.61 11.07 3.87
N GLY A 551 19.58 10.23 3.73
CA GLY A 551 19.40 8.98 4.48
C GLY A 551 18.49 9.10 5.70
N ALA A 552 17.44 9.93 5.63
CA ALA A 552 16.40 9.99 6.65
C ALA A 552 15.73 8.61 6.86
N MET A 553 15.42 8.25 8.11
CA MET A 553 14.88 6.93 8.47
C MET A 553 13.58 6.62 7.72
N GLU A 554 12.73 7.62 7.58
CA GLU A 554 11.45 7.56 6.89
C GLU A 554 11.65 7.17 5.42
N HIS A 555 12.69 7.68 4.75
CA HIS A 555 13.03 7.29 3.39
C HIS A 555 13.53 5.85 3.32
N LEU A 556 14.42 5.48 4.27
CA LEU A 556 15.06 4.17 4.31
C LEU A 556 14.09 3.03 4.60
N VAL A 557 13.00 3.27 5.32
CA VAL A 557 11.90 2.30 5.50
C VAL A 557 11.41 1.77 4.16
N GLY A 558 11.24 2.65 3.17
CA GLY A 558 10.80 2.27 1.82
C GLY A 558 11.85 1.50 1.00
N LEU A 559 13.10 1.43 1.48
CA LEU A 559 14.24 0.79 0.80
C LEU A 559 14.77 -0.44 1.53
N ARG A 560 14.18 -0.84 2.66
CA ARG A 560 14.69 -1.97 3.46
C ARG A 560 14.87 -3.25 2.63
N ARG A 561 14.07 -3.44 1.59
CA ARG A 561 14.07 -4.62 0.72
C ARG A 561 14.86 -4.45 -0.58
N ALA A 562 15.43 -3.27 -0.84
CA ALA A 562 16.28 -3.07 -2.01
C ALA A 562 17.48 -4.03 -1.94
N GLY A 563 17.77 -4.70 -3.06
CA GLY A 563 18.86 -5.67 -3.15
C GLY A 563 20.21 -5.01 -2.86
N VAL A 564 20.59 -4.03 -3.69
CA VAL A 564 21.82 -3.25 -3.52
C VAL A 564 21.48 -1.77 -3.53
N ILE A 565 22.03 -1.03 -2.56
CA ILE A 565 21.95 0.43 -2.49
C ILE A 565 23.31 1.04 -2.77
N VAL A 566 23.40 1.84 -3.82
CA VAL A 566 24.56 2.69 -4.15
C VAL A 566 24.21 4.13 -3.78
N ALA A 567 25.01 4.79 -2.97
CA ALA A 567 24.80 6.18 -2.57
C ALA A 567 25.89 7.10 -3.12
N VAL A 568 25.49 8.22 -3.71
CA VAL A 568 26.39 9.27 -4.21
C VAL A 568 26.05 10.56 -3.49
N ASN A 569 26.98 11.03 -2.66
CA ASN A 569 26.78 12.23 -1.86
C ASN A 569 28.11 12.97 -1.63
N LYS A 570 28.10 14.29 -1.80
CA LYS A 570 29.27 15.16 -1.56
C LYS A 570 29.71 15.20 -0.10
N ASN A 571 28.79 14.96 0.84
CA ASN A 571 29.08 14.98 2.26
C ASN A 571 29.52 13.59 2.74
N PRO A 572 30.81 13.36 3.07
CA PRO A 572 31.31 12.06 3.53
C PRO A 572 30.65 11.58 4.84
N LYS A 573 30.00 12.48 5.57
CA LYS A 573 29.29 12.19 6.84
C LYS A 573 27.79 11.97 6.65
N ALA A 574 27.29 11.89 5.41
CA ALA A 574 25.87 11.70 5.15
C ALA A 574 25.37 10.35 5.74
N PRO A 575 24.27 10.34 6.52
CA PRO A 575 23.71 9.11 7.10
C PRO A 575 23.45 7.99 6.09
N ILE A 576 23.14 8.33 4.83
CA ILE A 576 22.88 7.37 3.76
C ILE A 576 24.00 6.35 3.58
N PHE A 577 25.27 6.70 3.82
CA PHE A 577 26.38 5.77 3.65
C PHE A 577 26.34 4.58 4.62
N ARG A 578 25.73 4.74 5.80
CA ARG A 578 25.52 3.62 6.74
C ARG A 578 24.38 2.71 6.33
N ALA A 579 23.48 3.20 5.50
CA ALA A 579 22.33 2.48 4.99
C ALA A 579 22.51 2.02 3.54
N ALA A 580 23.67 2.26 2.95
CA ALA A 580 24.04 1.84 1.61
C ALA A 580 24.97 0.64 1.65
N ASP A 581 24.94 -0.16 0.59
CA ASP A 581 25.93 -1.22 0.39
C ASP A 581 27.25 -0.61 -0.09
N LEU A 582 27.16 0.33 -1.05
CA LEU A 582 28.30 1.05 -1.58
C LEU A 582 28.04 2.57 -1.54
N GLY A 583 29.00 3.33 -1.04
CA GLY A 583 29.00 4.80 -1.03
C GLY A 583 30.05 5.36 -1.95
N VAL A 584 29.77 6.50 -2.58
CA VAL A 584 30.70 7.28 -3.40
C VAL A 584 30.67 8.72 -2.89
N VAL A 585 31.78 9.21 -2.36
CA VAL A 585 31.92 10.60 -1.93
C VAL A 585 32.29 11.46 -3.14
N ALA A 586 31.27 11.99 -3.81
CA ALA A 586 31.44 12.80 -5.01
C ALA A 586 30.25 13.74 -5.23
N ASP A 587 30.44 14.71 -6.11
CA ASP A 587 29.33 15.43 -6.71
C ASP A 587 28.53 14.51 -7.63
N TRP A 588 27.20 14.49 -7.47
CA TRP A 588 26.33 13.58 -8.21
C TRP A 588 26.31 13.91 -9.71
N ALA A 589 26.42 15.20 -10.09
CA ALA A 589 26.30 15.63 -11.48
C ALA A 589 27.57 15.26 -12.25
N ALA A 590 28.75 15.44 -11.63
CA ALA A 590 30.01 14.95 -12.17
C ALA A 590 30.02 13.42 -12.29
N MET A 591 29.41 12.71 -11.35
CA MET A 591 29.41 11.25 -11.30
C MET A 591 28.37 10.60 -12.24
N LEU A 592 27.27 11.27 -12.55
CA LEU A 592 26.13 10.70 -13.29
C LEU A 592 26.51 10.05 -14.65
N PRO A 593 27.30 10.69 -15.53
CA PRO A 593 27.70 10.07 -16.80
C PRO A 593 28.51 8.78 -16.61
N HIS A 594 29.34 8.73 -15.56
CA HIS A 594 30.14 7.55 -15.25
C HIS A 594 29.30 6.43 -14.62
N LEU A 595 28.30 6.78 -13.81
CA LEU A 595 27.32 5.79 -13.29
C LEU A 595 26.56 5.14 -14.43
N GLU A 596 26.10 5.92 -15.41
CA GLU A 596 25.42 5.39 -16.59
C GLU A 596 26.28 4.35 -17.31
N ALA A 597 27.56 4.65 -17.53
CA ALA A 597 28.52 3.73 -18.13
C ALA A 597 28.79 2.48 -17.26
N VAL A 598 28.84 2.63 -15.93
CA VAL A 598 29.02 1.53 -14.97
C VAL A 598 27.83 0.58 -14.98
N LEU A 599 26.62 1.09 -15.10
CA LEU A 599 25.40 0.29 -14.96
C LEU A 599 24.89 -0.35 -16.26
N ARG A 600 25.32 0.15 -17.43
CA ARG A 600 24.98 -0.45 -18.73
C ARG A 600 25.78 -1.71 -19.08
N GLY A 601 27.02 -1.81 -18.61
CA GLY A 601 27.94 -2.92 -18.91
C GLY A 601 28.18 -3.78 -17.68
#